data_AF-A0A962A7P6-F1
#
_entry.id   AF-A0A962A7P6-F1
#
_cell.length_a   1.000
_cell.length_b   1.000
_cell.length_c   1.000
_cell.angle_alpha   90.00
_cell.angle_beta   90.00
_cell.angle_gamma   90.00
#
_symmetry.space_group_name_H-M   'P 1'
#
loop_
_entity.id
_entity.type
_entity.pdbx_description
1 polymer ?
#
loop_
_entity_poly.entity_id
_entity_poly.type
_entity_poly.pdbx_seq_one_letter_code
_entity_poly.pdbx_strand_id
1 'polypeptide(L)'
;ATKAAIIRETPDAAGYTYGPNAGCPDPVLRLTNNKSTVTTKIDNLSYWQSGGTIISEGLMWAWRTLSPNAPYNDGAAYGTTGVQKVIVLMTDGINELIDNGNNAASIITRNISDYSAYGYLGDQRLWNANKLNGYGDFNKLMDNRLLTACTNAKAAGVKIYTVMFNHAGYLTTTQQAAAQTLLGQCASQTNYAYTATDATSLTAVFTAIGASASGSGLRLVK
;
A
#
# COMPACT_ATOMS: atom_id res chain seq x y z
N ALA A 1 -5.30 27.03 17.21
CA ALA A 1 -5.35 25.56 17.31
C ALA A 1 -3.94 25.05 17.48
N THR A 2 -3.60 24.48 18.63
CA THR A 2 -2.37 23.71 18.81
C THR A 2 -2.38 22.59 17.77
N LYS A 3 -1.35 22.53 16.91
CA LYS A 3 -1.19 21.39 15.99
C LYS A 3 -1.21 20.14 16.89
N ALA A 4 -2.09 19.18 16.61
CA ALA A 4 -2.06 17.90 17.30
C ALA A 4 -0.60 17.41 17.27
N ALA A 5 -0.08 17.00 18.43
CA ALA A 5 1.28 16.47 18.49
C ALA A 5 1.33 15.27 17.54
N ILE A 6 2.06 15.41 16.43
CA ILE A 6 2.38 14.27 15.59
C ILE A 6 3.43 13.51 16.38
N ILE A 7 3.02 12.42 17.02
CA ILE A 7 3.98 11.49 17.62
C ILE A 7 4.71 10.85 16.44
N ARG A 8 6.01 11.16 16.33
CA ARG A 8 6.90 10.54 15.37
C ARG A 8 7.66 9.45 16.09
N GLU A 9 7.47 8.22 15.67
CA GLU A 9 8.29 7.12 16.13
C GLU A 9 9.73 7.31 15.67
N THR A 10 10.68 6.98 16.54
CA THR A 10 12.09 6.93 16.20
C THR A 10 12.52 5.47 16.32
N PRO A 11 12.97 4.84 15.23
CA PRO A 11 13.41 3.46 15.30
C PRO A 11 14.72 3.37 16.07
N ASP A 12 14.97 2.24 16.73
CA ASP A 12 16.27 1.92 17.28
C ASP A 12 17.30 1.62 16.17
N ALA A 13 18.54 1.30 16.57
CA ALA A 13 19.61 0.99 15.64
C ALA A 13 19.33 -0.22 14.73
N ALA A 14 18.37 -1.07 15.08
CA ALA A 14 17.96 -2.24 14.32
C ALA A 14 16.69 -1.99 13.48
N GLY A 15 16.10 -0.80 13.56
CA GLY A 15 14.91 -0.42 12.80
C GLY A 15 13.57 -0.67 13.51
N TYR A 16 13.58 -1.05 14.79
CA TYR A 16 12.36 -1.34 15.55
C TYR A 16 11.81 -0.09 16.24
N THR A 17 10.49 0.02 16.29
CA THR A 17 9.76 1.05 17.04
C THR A 17 8.98 0.40 18.19
N TYR A 18 8.65 1.16 19.23
CA TYR A 18 8.17 0.59 20.50
C TYR A 18 6.97 1.32 21.07
N GLY A 19 6.22 0.62 21.91
CA GLY A 19 5.07 1.18 22.62
C GLY A 19 3.81 1.25 21.76
N PRO A 20 2.79 2.01 22.21
CA PRO A 20 1.46 2.01 21.59
C PRO A 20 1.41 2.45 20.12
N ASN A 21 2.48 3.09 19.65
CA ASN A 21 2.63 3.59 18.28
C ASN A 21 3.65 2.79 17.46
N ALA A 22 4.12 1.63 17.94
CA ALA A 22 5.03 0.79 17.18
C ALA A 22 4.45 0.49 15.78
N GLY A 23 5.25 0.75 14.75
CA GLY A 23 4.85 0.59 13.34
C GLY A 23 3.89 1.66 12.82
N CYS A 24 3.64 2.75 13.56
CA CYS A 24 2.80 3.84 13.07
C CYS A 24 3.43 4.50 11.83
N PRO A 25 2.70 4.54 10.70
CA PRO A 25 3.25 5.10 9.48
C PRO A 25 3.32 6.62 9.56
N ASP A 26 4.20 7.14 8.72
CA ASP A 26 4.35 8.55 8.46
C ASP A 26 3.03 9.15 7.90
N PRO A 27 2.56 10.33 8.33
CA PRO A 27 1.27 10.87 7.88
C PRO A 27 1.19 10.99 6.36
N VAL A 28 0.04 10.63 5.78
CA VAL A 28 -0.23 10.76 4.34
C VAL A 28 -0.09 12.22 3.91
N LEU A 29 0.63 12.45 2.81
CA LEU A 29 0.65 13.74 2.13
C LEU A 29 -0.63 13.90 1.29
N ARG A 30 -1.42 14.93 1.60
CA ARG A 30 -2.60 15.32 0.82
C ARG A 30 -2.22 15.72 -0.61
N LEU A 31 -3.20 15.72 -1.52
CA LEU A 31 -2.95 16.14 -2.90
C LEU A 31 -2.37 17.56 -2.95
N THR A 32 -1.32 17.70 -3.74
CA THR A 32 -0.59 18.95 -3.91
C THR A 32 0.01 19.00 -5.31
N ASN A 33 0.09 20.20 -5.86
CA ASN A 33 0.80 20.47 -7.11
C ASN A 33 2.23 21.01 -6.87
N ASN A 34 2.68 21.03 -5.61
CA ASN A 34 4.02 21.49 -5.26
C ASN A 34 5.02 20.32 -5.30
N LYS A 35 5.87 20.31 -6.34
CA LYS A 35 6.91 19.29 -6.54
C LYS A 35 7.86 19.18 -5.35
N SER A 36 8.32 20.30 -4.78
CA SER A 36 9.29 20.24 -3.66
C SER A 36 8.66 19.62 -2.42
N THR A 37 7.37 19.87 -2.17
CA THR A 37 6.64 19.22 -1.07
C THR A 37 6.58 17.70 -1.26
N VAL A 38 6.31 17.24 -2.48
CA VAL A 38 6.26 15.80 -2.81
C VAL A 38 7.64 15.17 -2.67
N THR A 39 8.69 15.76 -3.25
CA THR A 39 10.05 15.20 -3.19
C THR A 39 10.56 15.16 -1.76
N THR A 40 10.38 16.24 -0.98
CA THR A 40 10.76 16.25 0.44
C THR A 40 10.02 15.18 1.25
N LYS A 41 8.75 14.88 0.94
CA LYS A 41 8.05 13.79 1.63
C LYS A 41 8.63 12.43 1.26
N ILE A 42 8.94 12.20 -0.02
CA ILE A 42 9.57 10.97 -0.51
C ILE A 42 10.94 10.77 0.13
N ASP A 43 11.78 11.81 0.15
CA ASP A 43 13.14 11.77 0.71
C ASP A 43 13.15 11.47 2.22
N ASN A 44 12.05 11.74 2.91
CA ASN A 44 11.89 11.48 4.34
C ASN A 44 11.14 10.16 4.64
N LEU A 45 10.78 9.36 3.62
CA LEU A 45 10.20 8.05 3.87
C LEU A 45 11.21 7.17 4.60
N SER A 46 10.81 6.67 5.75
CA SER A 46 11.58 5.74 6.56
C SER A 46 10.96 4.35 6.49
N TYR A 47 11.79 3.32 6.49
CA TYR A 47 11.35 1.95 6.70
C TYR A 47 11.39 1.61 8.19
N TRP A 48 10.58 0.64 8.58
CA TRP A 48 10.52 0.13 9.94
C TRP A 48 10.49 -1.39 9.85
N GLN A 49 11.06 -2.06 10.84
CA GLN A 49 10.91 -3.50 10.97
C GLN A 49 9.53 -3.83 11.54
N SER A 50 9.01 -5.01 11.20
CA SER A 50 7.74 -5.56 11.72
C SER A 50 6.48 -4.90 11.16
N GLY A 51 5.29 -5.31 11.58
CA GLY A 51 3.98 -4.75 11.20
C GLY A 51 3.33 -5.39 9.95
N GLY A 52 4.13 -5.98 9.07
CA GLY A 52 3.67 -6.68 7.86
C GLY A 52 3.17 -5.75 6.76
N THR A 53 2.45 -6.32 5.79
CA THR A 53 2.05 -5.65 4.55
C THR A 53 0.57 -5.87 4.28
N ILE A 54 -0.20 -4.77 4.28
CA ILE A 54 -1.63 -4.78 3.92
C ILE A 54 -1.84 -3.82 2.75
N ILE A 55 -1.60 -4.33 1.54
CA ILE A 55 -1.60 -3.54 0.30
C ILE A 55 -2.97 -2.90 0.04
N SER A 56 -4.04 -3.63 0.39
CA SER A 56 -5.42 -3.15 0.22
C SER A 56 -5.70 -1.86 0.99
N GLU A 57 -5.15 -1.68 2.19
CA GLU A 57 -5.32 -0.44 2.95
C GLU A 57 -4.58 0.73 2.30
N GLY A 58 -3.35 0.51 1.83
CA GLY A 58 -2.60 1.50 1.07
C GLY A 58 -3.35 1.96 -0.19
N LEU A 59 -3.89 1.01 -0.96
CA LEU A 59 -4.69 1.30 -2.14
C LEU A 59 -5.96 2.08 -1.80
N MET A 60 -6.67 1.69 -0.73
CA MET A 60 -7.89 2.36 -0.32
C MET A 60 -7.62 3.79 0.16
N TRP A 61 -6.52 4.05 0.87
CA TRP A 61 -6.11 5.41 1.23
C TRP A 61 -5.67 6.24 0.02
N ALA A 62 -4.94 5.65 -0.94
CA ALA A 62 -4.62 6.31 -2.21
C ALA A 62 -5.89 6.67 -3.00
N TRP A 63 -6.91 5.82 -3.00
CA TRP A 63 -8.16 6.15 -3.67
C TRP A 63 -8.97 7.23 -2.93
N ARG A 64 -8.94 7.23 -1.59
CA ARG A 64 -9.59 8.27 -0.76
C ARG A 64 -8.97 9.64 -0.96
N THR A 65 -7.64 9.76 -1.16
CA THR A 65 -7.02 11.06 -1.47
C THR A 65 -7.45 11.57 -2.84
N LEU A 66 -7.65 10.68 -3.82
CA LEU A 66 -8.20 11.02 -5.14
C LEU A 66 -9.70 11.29 -5.14
N SER A 67 -10.43 10.99 -4.07
CA SER A 67 -11.88 11.13 -4.00
C SER A 67 -12.31 12.57 -3.71
N PRO A 68 -13.45 13.05 -4.26
CA PRO A 68 -14.06 14.31 -3.84
C PRO A 68 -14.72 14.25 -2.45
N ASN A 69 -14.78 13.06 -1.84
CA ASN A 69 -15.47 12.86 -0.57
C ASN A 69 -14.55 13.11 0.63
N ALA A 70 -15.15 13.41 1.78
CA ALA A 70 -14.47 13.45 3.06
C ALA A 70 -13.74 12.10 3.34
N PRO A 71 -12.62 12.08 4.09
CA PRO A 71 -12.15 13.13 5.00
C PRO A 71 -11.22 14.20 4.38
N TYR A 72 -10.64 13.96 3.19
CA TYR A 72 -9.72 14.92 2.57
C TYR A 72 -10.37 15.80 1.51
N ASN A 73 -11.37 15.27 0.80
CA ASN A 73 -12.14 15.96 -0.25
C ASN A 73 -11.32 16.83 -1.22
N ASP A 74 -10.07 16.45 -1.47
CA ASP A 74 -9.15 17.19 -2.33
C ASP A 74 -9.40 16.89 -3.81
N GLY A 75 -9.82 15.67 -4.14
CA GLY A 75 -9.97 15.26 -5.53
C GLY A 75 -11.16 15.94 -6.23
N ALA A 76 -11.01 16.23 -7.53
CA ALA A 76 -12.15 16.61 -8.37
C ALA A 76 -13.24 15.52 -8.40
N ALA A 77 -14.44 15.86 -8.86
CA ALA A 77 -15.49 14.85 -9.06
C ALA A 77 -15.04 13.74 -10.03
N TYR A 78 -15.59 12.53 -9.88
CA TYR A 78 -15.37 11.47 -10.87
C TYR A 78 -16.00 11.88 -12.21
N GLY A 79 -15.30 11.62 -13.31
CA GLY A 79 -15.77 11.98 -14.66
C GLY A 79 -15.59 13.45 -15.05
N THR A 80 -14.97 14.30 -14.21
CA THR A 80 -14.64 15.69 -14.61
C THR A 80 -13.78 15.70 -15.88
N THR A 81 -14.27 16.36 -16.93
CA THR A 81 -13.58 16.48 -18.21
C THR A 81 -12.19 17.07 -18.04
N GLY A 82 -11.18 16.42 -18.65
CA GLY A 82 -9.79 16.86 -18.56
C GLY A 82 -9.05 16.46 -17.27
N VAL A 83 -9.72 15.78 -16.33
CA VAL A 83 -9.08 15.27 -15.10
C VAL A 83 -8.92 13.76 -15.18
N GLN A 84 -7.70 13.29 -14.99
CA GLN A 84 -7.39 11.86 -14.84
C GLN A 84 -7.06 11.56 -13.39
N LYS A 85 -7.63 10.47 -12.87
CA LYS A 85 -7.30 9.93 -11.54
C LYS A 85 -6.39 8.73 -11.71
N VAL A 86 -5.21 8.79 -11.13
CA VAL A 86 -4.16 7.78 -11.32
C VAL A 86 -3.59 7.34 -9.98
N ILE A 87 -3.49 6.04 -9.78
CA ILE A 87 -2.76 5.40 -8.68
C ILE A 87 -1.56 4.68 -9.29
N VAL A 88 -0.39 4.87 -8.66
CA VAL A 88 0.77 4.01 -8.89
C VAL A 88 1.01 3.24 -7.60
N LEU A 89 0.72 1.94 -7.63
CA LEU A 89 0.85 1.04 -6.48
C LEU A 89 2.18 0.31 -6.55
N MET A 90 3.11 0.61 -5.65
CA MET A 90 4.43 -0.03 -5.56
C MET A 90 4.52 -0.86 -4.28
N THR A 91 4.91 -2.13 -4.42
CA THR A 91 5.00 -3.13 -3.32
C THR A 91 5.78 -4.35 -3.82
N ASP A 92 6.28 -5.19 -2.94
CA ASP A 92 6.80 -6.53 -3.29
C ASP A 92 5.69 -7.51 -3.74
N GLY A 93 4.43 -7.17 -3.47
CA GLY A 93 3.24 -7.92 -3.86
C GLY A 93 2.84 -9.01 -2.87
N ILE A 94 3.43 -9.04 -1.67
CA ILE A 94 3.09 -10.00 -0.62
C ILE A 94 2.24 -9.30 0.44
N ASN A 95 0.98 -9.73 0.59
CA ASN A 95 0.21 -9.37 1.78
C ASN A 95 0.60 -10.32 2.91
N GLU A 96 0.90 -9.78 4.09
CA GLU A 96 1.26 -10.58 5.26
C GLU A 96 1.07 -9.83 6.58
N LEU A 97 0.92 -10.61 7.66
CA LEU A 97 1.19 -10.16 9.02
C LEU A 97 2.41 -10.90 9.53
N ILE A 98 3.18 -10.23 10.38
CA ILE A 98 4.36 -10.79 11.01
C ILE A 98 3.98 -11.39 12.36
N ASP A 99 4.56 -12.55 12.68
CA ASP A 99 4.47 -13.16 14.01
C ASP A 99 5.27 -12.33 15.02
N ASN A 100 4.70 -12.05 16.18
CA ASN A 100 5.35 -11.17 17.15
C ASN A 100 6.33 -11.90 18.10
N GLY A 101 6.65 -13.17 17.82
CA GLY A 101 7.65 -13.94 18.54
C GLY A 101 7.21 -14.39 19.93
N ASN A 102 5.91 -14.35 20.24
CA ASN A 102 5.38 -14.77 21.54
C ASN A 102 5.39 -16.30 21.76
N ASN A 103 5.88 -17.09 20.78
CA ASN A 103 5.90 -18.55 20.78
C ASN A 103 4.51 -19.19 21.01
N ALA A 104 3.45 -18.56 20.56
CA ALA A 104 2.10 -19.09 20.71
C ALA A 104 1.91 -20.40 19.93
N ALA A 105 1.46 -21.44 20.62
CA ALA A 105 1.14 -22.73 20.01
C ALA A 105 -0.19 -22.74 19.24
N SER A 106 -1.02 -21.71 19.42
CA SER A 106 -2.35 -21.63 18.81
C SER A 106 -2.58 -20.27 18.15
N ILE A 107 -3.09 -20.30 16.92
CA ILE A 107 -3.47 -19.11 16.15
C ILE A 107 -4.49 -18.22 16.88
N ILE A 108 -5.24 -18.79 17.83
CA ILE A 108 -6.27 -18.10 18.64
C ILE A 108 -5.70 -17.32 19.81
N THR A 109 -4.38 -17.36 19.98
CA THR A 109 -3.70 -16.52 20.96
C THR A 109 -3.80 -15.07 20.51
N ARG A 110 -4.51 -14.27 21.32
CA ARG A 110 -4.90 -12.89 21.00
C ARG A 110 -3.81 -12.08 20.30
N ASN A 111 -2.61 -12.06 20.87
CA ASN A 111 -1.46 -11.31 20.39
C ASN A 111 -0.47 -12.20 19.61
N ILE A 112 -0.89 -13.12 18.74
CA ILE A 112 0.08 -13.96 17.99
C ILE A 112 0.85 -13.21 16.89
N SER A 113 0.25 -12.15 16.34
CA SER A 113 0.88 -11.33 15.31
C SER A 113 1.26 -9.97 15.86
N ASP A 114 1.95 -9.19 15.04
CA ASP A 114 1.98 -7.74 15.22
C ASP A 114 0.57 -7.14 15.09
N TYR A 115 0.40 -5.97 15.71
CA TYR A 115 -0.85 -5.22 15.61
C TYR A 115 -0.95 -4.57 14.23
N SER A 116 -2.12 -4.67 13.61
CA SER A 116 -2.36 -4.15 12.26
C SER A 116 -3.61 -3.27 12.18
N ALA A 117 -3.94 -2.78 10.98
CA ALA A 117 -5.20 -2.08 10.70
C ALA A 117 -6.45 -2.90 11.11
N TYR A 118 -6.34 -4.23 11.19
CA TYR A 118 -7.41 -5.12 11.61
C TYR A 118 -7.29 -5.59 13.06
N GLY A 119 -6.30 -5.09 13.80
CA GLY A 119 -5.90 -5.59 15.11
C GLY A 119 -4.93 -6.76 14.98
N TYR A 120 -4.80 -7.54 16.06
CA TYR A 120 -4.04 -8.77 16.04
C TYR A 120 -4.78 -9.88 15.30
N LEU A 121 -4.03 -10.79 14.67
CA LEU A 121 -4.62 -11.93 13.96
C LEU A 121 -5.47 -12.80 14.90
N GLY A 122 -4.97 -13.09 16.11
CA GLY A 122 -5.64 -13.95 17.09
C GLY A 122 -6.82 -13.34 17.83
N ASP A 123 -7.07 -12.03 17.67
CA ASP A 123 -8.19 -11.31 18.31
C ASP A 123 -9.56 -11.64 17.68
N GLN A 124 -9.58 -12.50 16.67
CA GLN A 124 -10.79 -13.04 16.02
C GLN A 124 -11.72 -12.02 15.36
N ARG A 125 -11.34 -10.73 15.29
CA ARG A 125 -12.13 -9.67 14.63
C ARG A 125 -12.44 -9.99 13.17
N LEU A 126 -11.53 -10.69 12.51
CA LEU A 126 -11.69 -11.11 11.12
C LEU A 126 -12.24 -12.54 10.95
N TRP A 127 -12.35 -13.34 12.02
CA TRP A 127 -12.40 -14.79 11.90
C TRP A 127 -13.78 -15.37 11.61
N ASN A 128 -14.80 -15.03 12.40
CA ASN A 128 -16.08 -15.73 12.30
C ASN A 128 -16.76 -15.51 10.94
N ALA A 129 -16.57 -14.33 10.33
CA ALA A 129 -17.10 -14.03 9.02
C ALA A 129 -16.25 -14.56 7.85
N ASN A 130 -14.93 -14.76 8.05
CA ASN A 130 -14.00 -15.06 6.95
C ASN A 130 -13.27 -16.42 7.10
N LYS A 131 -13.56 -17.19 8.15
CA LYS A 131 -12.99 -18.51 8.44
C LYS A 131 -11.45 -18.57 8.40
N LEU A 132 -10.79 -17.54 8.93
CA LEU A 132 -9.32 -17.49 8.95
C LEU A 132 -8.77 -18.48 9.98
N ASN A 133 -7.90 -19.40 9.54
CA ASN A 133 -7.25 -20.38 10.41
C ASN A 133 -5.72 -20.26 10.43
N GLY A 134 -5.16 -19.15 9.93
CA GLY A 134 -3.71 -18.92 9.90
C GLY A 134 -3.30 -17.71 9.07
N TYR A 135 -2.00 -17.41 9.08
CA TYR A 135 -1.40 -16.35 8.26
C TYR A 135 -1.69 -16.56 6.77
N GLY A 136 -1.61 -17.80 6.26
CA GLY A 136 -1.91 -18.08 4.85
C GLY A 136 -3.34 -17.74 4.43
N ASP A 137 -4.34 -17.94 5.31
CA ASP A 137 -5.72 -17.53 5.03
C ASP A 137 -5.88 -16.01 5.10
N PHE A 138 -5.17 -15.35 6.02
CA PHE A 138 -5.13 -13.89 6.08
C PHE A 138 -4.57 -13.30 4.78
N ASN A 139 -3.45 -13.85 4.28
CA ASN A 139 -2.82 -13.39 3.04
C ASN A 139 -3.82 -13.48 1.87
N LYS A 140 -4.49 -14.63 1.69
CA LYS A 140 -5.53 -14.82 0.67
C LYS A 140 -6.70 -13.84 0.83
N LEU A 141 -7.13 -13.58 2.07
CA LEU A 141 -8.19 -12.61 2.32
C LEU A 141 -7.77 -11.20 1.90
N MET A 142 -6.52 -10.80 2.19
CA MET A 142 -6.00 -9.48 1.81
C MET A 142 -5.78 -9.36 0.30
N ASP A 143 -5.35 -10.42 -0.37
CA ASP A 143 -5.26 -10.49 -1.83
C ASP A 143 -6.65 -10.26 -2.47
N ASN A 144 -7.67 -10.98 -1.98
CA ASN A 144 -9.05 -10.82 -2.46
C ASN A 144 -9.59 -9.40 -2.22
N ARG A 145 -9.27 -8.81 -1.06
CA ARG A 145 -9.66 -7.42 -0.75
C ARG A 145 -8.94 -6.42 -1.64
N LEU A 146 -7.64 -6.63 -1.91
CA LEU A 146 -6.88 -5.81 -2.85
C LEU A 146 -7.55 -5.85 -4.22
N LEU A 147 -7.80 -7.03 -4.77
CA LEU A 147 -8.43 -7.19 -6.09
C LEU A 147 -9.83 -6.56 -6.14
N THR A 148 -10.61 -6.69 -5.07
CA THR A 148 -11.93 -6.03 -4.95
C THR A 148 -11.78 -4.51 -4.97
N ALA A 149 -10.85 -3.95 -4.20
CA ALA A 149 -10.57 -2.52 -4.19
C ALA A 149 -10.07 -2.01 -5.56
N CYS A 150 -9.18 -2.75 -6.23
CA CYS A 150 -8.71 -2.41 -7.58
C CYS A 150 -9.88 -2.42 -8.56
N THR A 151 -10.75 -3.43 -8.50
CA THR A 151 -11.93 -3.54 -9.37
C THR A 151 -12.87 -2.34 -9.17
N ASN A 152 -13.16 -1.98 -7.93
CA ASN A 152 -14.03 -0.85 -7.61
C ASN A 152 -13.44 0.49 -8.02
N ALA A 153 -12.13 0.70 -7.79
CA ALA A 153 -11.44 1.91 -8.21
C ALA A 153 -11.41 2.05 -9.74
N LYS A 154 -11.14 0.95 -10.45
CA LYS A 154 -11.19 0.90 -11.93
C LYS A 154 -12.59 1.22 -12.45
N ALA A 155 -13.64 0.65 -11.84
CA ALA A 155 -15.02 0.93 -12.19
C ALA A 155 -15.40 2.42 -12.00
N ALA A 156 -14.78 3.11 -11.04
CA ALA A 156 -14.93 4.55 -10.85
C ALA A 156 -14.06 5.42 -11.79
N GLY A 157 -13.37 4.81 -12.76
CA GLY A 157 -12.53 5.52 -13.73
C GLY A 157 -11.11 5.85 -13.24
N VAL A 158 -10.65 5.23 -12.15
CA VAL A 158 -9.25 5.38 -11.68
C VAL A 158 -8.34 4.45 -12.49
N LYS A 159 -7.27 5.01 -13.05
CA LYS A 159 -6.20 4.23 -13.67
C LYS A 159 -5.24 3.74 -12.60
N ILE A 160 -4.91 2.45 -12.62
CA ILE A 160 -3.99 1.82 -11.68
C ILE A 160 -2.81 1.27 -12.47
N TYR A 161 -1.63 1.79 -12.15
CA TYR A 161 -0.34 1.21 -12.49
C TYR A 161 0.17 0.44 -11.28
N THR A 162 0.80 -0.71 -11.50
CA THR A 162 1.40 -1.51 -10.42
C THR A 162 2.88 -1.73 -10.68
N VAL A 163 3.68 -1.64 -9.63
CA VAL A 163 5.12 -1.90 -9.68
C VAL A 163 5.44 -2.94 -8.61
N MET A 164 5.69 -4.17 -9.05
CA MET A 164 6.28 -5.18 -8.18
C MET A 164 7.75 -4.83 -7.97
N PHE A 165 8.13 -4.43 -6.75
CA PHE A 165 9.52 -4.21 -6.39
C PHE A 165 10.06 -5.42 -5.62
N ASN A 166 10.83 -6.26 -6.30
CA ASN A 166 11.42 -7.46 -5.71
C ASN A 166 12.94 -7.39 -5.79
N HIS A 167 13.57 -6.93 -4.70
CA HIS A 167 15.02 -7.00 -4.62
C HIS A 167 15.48 -8.46 -4.71
N ALA A 168 16.56 -8.71 -5.45
CA ALA A 168 17.01 -10.06 -5.73
C ALA A 168 17.23 -10.87 -4.44
N GLY A 169 16.68 -12.08 -4.39
CA GLY A 169 16.87 -13.02 -3.28
C GLY A 169 15.86 -12.95 -2.13
N TYR A 170 14.92 -11.99 -2.15
CA TYR A 170 13.94 -11.84 -1.06
C TYR A 170 12.67 -12.70 -1.25
N LEU A 171 12.18 -12.83 -2.49
CA LEU A 171 11.00 -13.65 -2.78
C LEU A 171 11.39 -14.95 -3.49
N THR A 172 10.78 -16.07 -3.09
CA THR A 172 10.86 -17.34 -3.82
C THR A 172 10.22 -17.22 -5.21
N THR A 173 10.56 -18.10 -6.15
CA THR A 173 9.97 -18.11 -7.50
C THR A 173 8.44 -18.19 -7.46
N THR A 174 7.88 -18.98 -6.53
CA THR A 174 6.43 -19.11 -6.36
C THR A 174 5.80 -17.82 -5.84
N GLN A 175 6.42 -17.16 -4.87
CA GLN A 175 5.96 -15.86 -4.37
C GLN A 175 6.02 -14.78 -5.45
N GLN A 176 7.09 -14.76 -6.26
CA GLN A 176 7.21 -13.84 -7.39
C GLN A 176 6.08 -14.05 -8.41
N ALA A 177 5.79 -15.28 -8.80
CA ALA A 177 4.71 -15.59 -9.73
C ALA A 177 3.33 -15.19 -9.18
N ALA A 178 3.09 -15.43 -7.88
CA ALA A 178 1.87 -15.03 -7.20
C ALA A 178 1.72 -13.49 -7.15
N ALA A 179 2.77 -12.78 -6.75
CA ALA A 179 2.82 -11.32 -6.70
C ALA A 179 2.60 -10.68 -8.08
N GLN A 180 3.24 -11.20 -9.13
CA GLN A 180 3.04 -10.74 -10.51
C GLN A 180 1.59 -10.96 -10.96
N THR A 181 1.00 -12.10 -10.62
CA THR A 181 -0.40 -12.40 -10.95
C THR A 181 -1.34 -11.43 -10.24
N LEU A 182 -1.17 -11.25 -8.93
CA LEU A 182 -1.99 -10.37 -8.10
C LEU A 182 -1.94 -8.92 -8.58
N LEU A 183 -0.74 -8.38 -8.77
CA LEU A 183 -0.53 -7.00 -9.20
C LEU A 183 -0.95 -6.81 -10.67
N GLY A 184 -0.72 -7.80 -11.53
CA GLY A 184 -1.21 -7.81 -12.91
C GLY A 184 -2.74 -7.73 -13.01
N GLN A 185 -3.46 -8.46 -12.15
CA GLN A 185 -4.93 -8.39 -12.08
C GLN A 185 -5.44 -7.05 -11.50
N CYS A 186 -4.68 -6.45 -10.58
CA CYS A 186 -5.01 -5.14 -10.02
C CYS A 186 -4.86 -4.01 -11.05
N ALA A 187 -3.81 -4.04 -11.87
CA ALA A 187 -3.54 -3.03 -12.90
C ALA A 187 -4.73 -2.81 -13.85
N SER A 188 -4.85 -1.59 -14.40
CA SER A 188 -5.94 -1.25 -15.33
C SER A 188 -5.73 -1.80 -16.73
N GLN A 189 -4.48 -2.06 -17.12
CA GLN A 189 -4.10 -2.64 -18.40
C GLN A 189 -2.94 -3.61 -18.19
N THR A 190 -2.79 -4.58 -19.09
CA THR A 190 -1.70 -5.56 -19.00
C THR A 190 -0.32 -4.90 -19.03
N ASN A 191 -0.14 -3.85 -19.83
CA ASN A 191 1.09 -3.05 -19.91
C ASN A 191 1.24 -2.01 -18.79
N TYR A 192 0.32 -1.96 -17.81
CA TYR A 192 0.43 -1.08 -16.63
C TYR A 192 0.97 -1.83 -15.40
N ALA A 193 1.26 -3.12 -15.54
CA ALA A 193 1.92 -3.92 -14.53
C ALA A 193 3.42 -4.05 -14.87
N TYR A 194 4.26 -3.60 -13.95
CA TYR A 194 5.70 -3.59 -14.09
C TYR A 194 6.37 -4.39 -12.97
N THR A 195 7.60 -4.81 -13.23
CA THR A 195 8.50 -5.38 -12.23
C THR A 195 9.80 -4.59 -12.23
N ALA A 196 10.31 -4.32 -11.04
CA ALA A 196 11.62 -3.72 -10.81
C ALA A 196 12.33 -4.52 -9.72
N THR A 197 13.65 -4.67 -9.85
CA THR A 197 14.47 -5.49 -8.95
C THR A 197 15.58 -4.70 -8.28
N ASP A 198 15.79 -3.46 -8.71
CA ASP A 198 16.84 -2.56 -8.25
C ASP A 198 16.46 -1.09 -8.54
N ALA A 199 17.31 -0.15 -8.10
CA ALA A 199 17.07 1.28 -8.29
C ALA A 199 17.04 1.70 -9.77
N THR A 200 17.82 1.04 -10.63
CA THR A 200 17.91 1.38 -12.06
C THR A 200 16.62 0.99 -12.79
N SER A 201 16.19 -0.26 -12.63
CA SER A 201 14.92 -0.77 -13.16
C SER A 201 13.73 0.00 -12.59
N LEU A 202 13.77 0.38 -11.31
CA LEU A 202 12.73 1.19 -10.71
C LEU A 202 12.63 2.59 -11.36
N THR A 203 13.76 3.23 -11.60
CA THR A 203 13.82 4.53 -12.30
C THR A 203 13.29 4.42 -13.73
N ALA A 204 13.63 3.34 -14.45
CA ALA A 204 13.13 3.09 -15.79
C ALA A 204 11.60 2.88 -15.80
N VAL A 205 11.07 2.12 -14.84
CA VAL A 205 9.62 1.89 -14.69
C VAL A 205 8.87 3.18 -14.41
N PHE A 206 9.31 4.00 -13.45
CA PHE A 206 8.63 5.29 -13.18
C PHE A 206 8.74 6.28 -14.33
N THR A 207 9.81 6.23 -15.12
CA THR A 207 9.94 7.01 -16.36
C THR A 207 8.89 6.55 -17.40
N ALA A 208 8.73 5.24 -17.58
CA ALA A 208 7.74 4.67 -18.49
C ALA A 208 6.29 4.99 -18.04
N ILE A 209 5.99 4.90 -16.75
CA ILE A 209 4.69 5.30 -16.19
C ILE A 209 4.45 6.79 -16.44
N GLY A 210 5.45 7.63 -16.20
CA GLY A 210 5.37 9.07 -16.46
C GLY A 210 5.02 9.36 -17.92
N ALA A 211 5.69 8.70 -18.88
CA ALA A 211 5.40 8.83 -20.31
C ALA A 211 4.00 8.31 -20.67
N SER A 212 3.61 7.14 -20.15
CA SER A 212 2.29 6.53 -20.39
C SER A 212 1.14 7.37 -19.85
N ALA A 213 1.30 7.91 -18.64
CA ALA A 213 0.28 8.72 -17.98
C ALA A 213 0.14 10.12 -18.60
N SER A 214 1.21 10.67 -19.19
CA SER A 214 1.26 12.05 -19.69
C SER A 214 1.03 12.22 -21.20
N GLY A 215 0.55 11.19 -21.91
CA GLY A 215 0.41 11.15 -23.37
C GLY A 215 -0.34 12.31 -24.05
N SER A 216 -0.95 13.22 -23.30
CA SER A 216 -1.27 14.59 -23.74
C SER A 216 -1.16 15.54 -22.54
N GLY A 217 -0.32 16.58 -22.66
CA GLY A 217 -0.07 17.67 -21.70
C GLY A 217 -0.70 17.54 -20.30
N LEU A 218 -0.05 16.77 -19.41
CA LEU A 218 -0.53 16.59 -18.04
C LEU A 218 -0.02 17.73 -17.14
N ARG A 219 -0.93 18.35 -16.38
CA ARG A 219 -0.57 19.24 -15.26
C ARG A 219 -1.16 18.67 -13.98
N LEU A 220 -0.38 18.66 -12.90
CA LEU A 220 -0.90 18.37 -11.57
C LEU A 220 -1.92 19.44 -11.17
N VAL A 221 -3.17 19.02 -11.04
CA VAL A 221 -4.27 19.83 -10.51
C VAL A 221 -4.41 19.51 -9.02
N LYS A 222 -4.69 20.54 -8.21
CA LYS A 222 -4.95 20.36 -6.78
C LYS A 222 -6.42 20.00 -6.59
#